data_AF-A0A2R6Q6D1-F1
#
_entry.id   AF-A0A2R6Q6D1-F1
#
_cell.length_a   1.000
_cell.length_b   1.000
_cell.length_c   1.000
_cell.angle_alpha   90.00
_cell.angle_beta   90.00
_cell.angle_gamma   90.00
#
_symmetry.space_group_name_H-M   'P 1'
#
loop_
_entity.id
_entity.type
_entity.pdbx_description
1 polymer ?
#
loop_
_entity_poly.entity_id
_entity_poly.type
_entity_poly.pdbx_seq_one_letter_code
_entity_poly.pdbx_strand_id
1 'polypeptide(L)'
;MEPGALCLSSPLNTPSIQRSLMIGHHNNLAKWLHPRYMSNASIELNTNRDVVRFSMGKQLGKNEPPTKGKKAFKRVKMSKRAKLNELRFYRLKAKKKMNSPNPEVRIRYKLEKAKRKEAWLIEKLRKFEVPKAPAETHDPEILTEEERFYLKRTGEKKKNYVPVGRRGVFGGVVLNMHLHWKKHETVKVVCRPCKPGQVHEYAEELARLSKGIVIDIKPDNIIIFYRGKNYVQPKVMSPPDTLSKAKALEKYRYEQSLEHTSQFIEKLEKELEEYHEHLDRYRKSKEKLCASSG
;
A
#
# COMPACT_ATOMS: atom_id res chain seq x y z
N MET A 1 -70.95 37.22 2.50
CA MET A 1 -70.94 37.51 3.95
C MET A 1 -69.49 37.43 4.41
N GLU A 2 -68.93 38.61 4.67
CA GLU A 2 -67.77 38.92 5.52
C GLU A 2 -66.96 37.74 6.13
N PRO A 3 -65.64 37.69 5.87
CA PRO A 3 -64.66 37.29 6.87
C PRO A 3 -63.79 38.50 7.26
N GLY A 4 -63.88 38.92 8.53
CA GLY A 4 -63.17 40.08 9.06
C GLY A 4 -62.16 39.74 10.16
N ALA A 5 -61.09 40.56 10.18
CA ALA A 5 -59.96 40.66 11.12
C ALA A 5 -58.83 39.63 10.93
N LEU A 6 -57.78 39.92 10.15
CA LEU A 6 -56.68 40.91 10.30
C LEU A 6 -55.70 40.62 11.44
N CYS A 7 -54.47 40.27 11.05
CA CYS A 7 -53.15 40.78 11.50
C CYS A 7 -52.08 39.74 11.11
N LEU A 8 -50.93 39.99 10.49
CA LEU A 8 -50.24 41.18 9.97
C LEU A 8 -49.15 40.66 9.00
N SER A 9 -48.90 41.40 7.93
CA SER A 9 -47.78 41.27 6.97
C SER A 9 -46.40 41.35 7.68
N SER A 10 -45.31 40.69 7.28
CA SER A 10 -44.54 40.80 6.03
C SER A 10 -43.35 39.80 6.07
N PRO A 11 -42.74 39.42 4.93
CA PRO A 11 -41.29 39.25 4.92
C PRO A 11 -40.68 40.00 3.73
N LEU A 12 -40.16 41.19 3.99
CA LEU A 12 -39.26 41.91 3.08
C LEU A 12 -38.19 42.61 3.92
N ASN A 13 -37.00 42.02 3.99
CA ASN A 13 -35.80 42.62 3.41
C ASN A 13 -34.56 41.78 3.72
N THR A 14 -33.88 41.45 2.63
CA THR A 14 -32.49 41.03 2.54
C THR A 14 -31.56 42.06 3.17
N PRO A 15 -30.47 41.59 3.80
CA PRO A 15 -29.20 42.23 3.60
C PRO A 15 -28.23 41.21 3.00
N SER A 16 -27.85 41.48 1.75
CA SER A 16 -26.66 40.95 1.12
C SER A 16 -25.44 41.32 1.97
N ILE A 17 -24.93 40.36 2.74
CA ILE A 17 -23.59 40.46 3.32
C ILE A 17 -22.69 39.56 2.49
N GLN A 18 -22.11 40.15 1.45
CA GLN A 18 -20.87 39.69 0.85
C GLN A 18 -19.82 39.64 1.97
N ARG A 19 -19.55 38.44 2.50
CA ARG A 19 -18.38 38.20 3.33
C ARG A 19 -17.29 37.63 2.44
N SER A 20 -16.35 38.49 2.11
CA SER A 20 -15.15 38.20 1.32
C SER A 20 -14.42 36.97 1.86
N LEU A 21 -14.26 35.95 1.01
CA LEU A 21 -13.33 34.84 1.20
C LEU A 21 -11.90 35.35 1.02
N MET A 22 -11.33 35.93 2.08
CA MET A 22 -9.89 36.19 2.17
C MET A 22 -9.21 34.94 2.75
N ILE A 23 -8.96 33.95 1.89
CA ILE A 23 -8.06 32.83 2.22
C ILE A 23 -6.62 33.31 1.96
N GLY A 24 -6.07 34.01 2.94
CA GLY A 24 -4.63 34.25 3.04
C GLY A 24 -3.91 32.91 3.22
N HIS A 25 -3.20 32.47 2.19
CA HIS A 25 -2.29 31.33 2.28
C HIS A 25 -1.08 31.75 3.12
N HIS A 26 -1.12 31.44 4.41
CA HIS A 26 0.06 31.42 5.26
C HIS A 26 0.97 30.27 4.83
N ASN A 27 2.01 30.60 4.07
CA ASN A 27 3.15 29.73 3.80
C ASN A 27 3.96 29.52 5.08
N ASN A 28 3.54 28.57 5.92
CA ASN A 28 4.35 28.06 7.03
C ASN A 28 4.68 26.58 6.81
N LEU A 29 5.65 26.33 5.93
CA LEU A 29 6.41 25.08 5.92
C LEU A 29 7.90 25.42 6.05
N ALA A 30 8.24 26.08 7.15
CA ALA A 30 9.62 26.27 7.56
C ALA A 30 10.22 24.90 7.96
N LYS A 31 10.99 24.34 7.02
CA LYS A 31 12.28 23.69 7.23
C LYS A 31 12.47 23.00 8.59
N TRP A 32 12.22 21.69 8.65
CA TRP A 32 12.95 20.78 9.54
C TRP A 32 13.47 19.60 8.73
N LEU A 33 14.41 19.89 7.82
CA LEU A 33 15.33 18.91 7.30
C LEU A 33 16.65 19.16 8.02
N HIS A 34 17.01 18.29 8.97
CA HIS A 34 18.37 18.24 9.50
C HIS A 34 19.32 18.04 8.31
N PRO A 35 20.22 19.00 8.00
CA PRO A 35 21.23 18.79 6.98
C PRO A 35 22.18 17.73 7.55
N ARG A 36 22.14 16.51 7.01
CA ARG A 36 23.26 15.58 7.23
C ARG A 36 24.46 16.17 6.51
N TYR A 37 25.31 16.87 7.25
CA TYR A 37 26.63 17.29 6.79
C TYR A 37 27.46 16.02 6.61
N MET A 38 27.42 15.45 5.40
CA MET A 38 28.29 14.34 5.03
C MET A 38 29.64 14.95 4.69
N SER A 39 30.61 14.87 5.59
CA SER A 39 32.01 15.12 5.27
C SER A 39 32.44 14.11 4.19
N ASN A 40 33.06 14.58 3.10
CA ASN A 40 33.62 13.72 2.05
C ASN A 40 34.90 12.99 2.50
N ALA A 41 34.94 12.48 3.73
CA ALA A 41 36.07 11.72 4.24
C ALA A 41 35.95 10.26 3.75
N SER A 42 36.96 9.79 3.02
CA SER A 42 37.07 8.37 2.67
C SER A 42 37.37 7.56 3.93
N ILE A 43 36.52 6.57 4.20
CA ILE A 43 36.73 5.59 5.26
C ILE A 43 37.46 4.42 4.63
N GLU A 44 38.65 4.12 5.12
CA GLU A 44 39.42 2.96 4.71
C GLU A 44 39.20 1.83 5.72
N LEU A 45 39.02 0.61 5.19
CA LEU A 45 38.86 -0.62 5.96
C LEU A 45 40.17 -1.37 5.87
N ASN A 46 40.90 -1.45 6.98
CA ASN A 46 42.18 -2.15 7.04
C ASN A 46 41.97 -3.51 7.71
N THR A 47 42.27 -4.60 7.00
CA THR A 47 42.03 -5.99 7.44
C THR A 47 43.31 -6.70 7.84
N ASN A 48 44.28 -5.96 8.38
CA ASN A 48 45.54 -6.56 8.81
C ASN A 48 45.45 -6.98 10.28
N ARG A 49 45.45 -8.30 10.49
CA ARG A 49 45.41 -9.05 11.78
C ARG A 49 44.05 -9.06 12.46
N ASP A 50 43.14 -9.88 11.93
CA ASP A 50 41.92 -10.45 12.54
C ASP A 50 40.96 -9.50 13.31
N VAL A 51 41.18 -8.19 13.21
CA VAL A 51 40.37 -7.14 13.84
C VAL A 51 40.12 -6.06 12.81
N VAL A 52 38.84 -5.85 12.48
CA VAL A 52 38.40 -4.82 11.54
C VAL A 52 38.42 -3.46 12.24
N ARG A 53 39.26 -2.52 11.77
CA ARG A 53 39.31 -1.14 12.28
C ARG A 53 39.10 -0.13 11.14
N PHE A 54 38.23 0.84 11.38
CA PHE A 54 37.97 1.95 10.47
C PHE A 54 38.87 3.14 10.82
N SER A 55 39.57 3.70 9.84
CA SER A 55 40.35 4.94 9.99
C SER A 55 39.87 6.03 9.04
N MET A 56 39.79 7.27 9.53
CA MET A 56 39.58 8.46 8.70
C MET A 56 40.94 9.05 8.32
N GLY A 57 41.22 9.14 7.01
CA GLY A 57 42.52 9.59 6.51
C GLY A 57 42.84 11.06 6.83
N LYS A 58 44.01 11.33 7.40
CA LYS A 58 44.64 12.66 7.46
C LYS A 58 45.48 12.88 6.18
N GLN A 59 45.32 14.06 5.58
CA GLN A 59 46.13 14.57 4.47
C GLN A 59 47.57 14.86 4.92
N LEU A 60 48.59 14.29 4.23
CA LEU A 60 49.87 14.94 3.90
C LEU A 60 50.85 13.99 3.17
N GLY A 61 51.60 14.54 2.20
CA GLY A 61 52.91 14.03 1.77
C GLY A 61 53.01 13.38 0.38
N LYS A 62 53.84 13.94 -0.49
CA LYS A 62 54.03 13.61 -1.91
C LYS A 62 54.89 12.34 -2.15
N ASN A 63 54.72 11.77 -3.35
CA ASN A 63 55.62 10.93 -4.16
C ASN A 63 55.33 9.41 -4.20
N GLU A 64 54.50 8.97 -5.16
CA GLU A 64 54.60 7.66 -5.83
C GLU A 64 53.78 7.67 -7.15
N PRO A 65 54.21 6.93 -8.21
CA PRO A 65 53.58 6.99 -9.53
C PRO A 65 52.25 6.21 -9.55
N PRO A 66 51.22 6.68 -10.27
CA PRO A 66 49.89 6.07 -10.19
C PRO A 66 49.83 4.78 -11.02
N THR A 67 49.77 3.63 -10.35
CA THR A 67 49.28 2.39 -10.94
C THR A 67 47.79 2.55 -11.30
N LYS A 68 47.43 2.12 -12.51
CA LYS A 68 46.14 2.34 -13.16
C LYS A 68 44.98 1.64 -12.42
N GLY A 69 44.44 2.28 -11.39
CA GLY A 69 43.16 1.91 -10.78
C GLY A 69 41.98 2.30 -11.67
N LYS A 70 41.05 1.35 -11.90
CA LYS A 70 39.81 1.55 -12.65
C LYS A 70 39.04 2.75 -12.07
N LYS A 71 39.01 3.86 -12.83
CA LYS A 71 38.27 5.08 -12.45
C LYS A 71 36.79 4.74 -12.31
N ALA A 72 36.26 4.81 -11.09
CA ALA A 72 34.81 4.85 -10.88
C ALA A 72 34.24 5.98 -11.76
N PHE A 73 33.35 5.63 -12.70
CA PHE A 73 32.69 6.62 -13.55
C PHE A 73 31.98 7.64 -12.66
N LYS A 74 32.55 8.85 -12.54
CA LYS A 74 31.91 9.97 -11.86
C LYS A 74 30.63 10.29 -12.65
N ARG A 75 29.46 9.99 -12.08
CA ARG A 75 28.18 10.41 -12.65
C ARG A 75 28.18 11.93 -12.79
N VAL A 76 28.37 12.42 -14.02
CA VAL A 76 28.31 13.85 -14.33
C VAL A 76 26.89 14.31 -14.03
N LYS A 77 26.73 15.15 -13.01
CA LYS A 77 25.42 15.72 -12.67
C LYS A 77 25.09 16.81 -13.69
N MET A 78 24.01 16.61 -14.43
CA MET A 78 23.45 17.59 -15.36
C MET A 78 23.24 18.95 -14.67
N SER A 79 23.46 20.04 -15.41
CA SER A 79 23.13 21.38 -14.92
C SER A 79 21.62 21.50 -14.65
N LYS A 80 21.22 22.38 -13.73
CA LYS A 80 19.79 22.62 -13.42
C LYS A 80 18.98 22.93 -14.69
N ARG A 81 19.54 23.75 -15.59
CA ARG A 81 18.93 24.14 -16.88
C ARG A 81 18.80 22.95 -17.84
N ALA A 82 19.83 22.12 -17.96
CA ALA A 82 19.79 20.92 -18.79
C ALA A 82 18.70 19.94 -18.32
N LYS A 83 18.59 19.71 -17.00
CA LYS A 83 17.54 18.87 -16.41
C LYS A 83 16.13 19.41 -16.67
N LEU A 84 15.93 20.72 -16.60
CA LEU A 84 14.63 21.35 -16.91
C LEU A 84 14.26 21.19 -18.40
N ASN A 85 15.21 21.39 -19.31
CA ASN A 85 15.00 21.19 -20.74
C ASN A 85 14.65 19.72 -21.05
N GLU A 86 15.32 18.78 -20.41
CA GLU A 86 15.05 17.35 -20.55
C GLU A 86 13.62 17.00 -20.08
N LEU A 87 13.21 17.49 -18.90
CA LEU A 87 11.84 17.34 -18.40
C LEU A 87 10.81 17.97 -19.34
N ARG A 88 11.10 19.15 -19.90
CA ARG A 88 10.23 19.82 -20.87
C ARG A 88 10.06 18.97 -22.13
N PHE A 89 11.14 18.37 -22.63
CA PHE A 89 11.11 17.49 -23.80
C PHE A 89 10.24 16.24 -23.57
N TYR A 90 10.39 15.55 -22.43
CA TYR A 90 9.53 14.41 -22.10
C TYR A 90 8.06 14.82 -21.95
N ARG A 91 7.77 15.99 -21.37
CA ARG A 91 6.41 16.53 -21.29
C ARG A 91 5.81 16.79 -22.67
N LEU A 92 6.58 17.37 -23.60
CA LEU A 92 6.14 17.61 -24.97
C LEU A 92 5.86 16.29 -25.72
N LYS A 93 6.76 15.30 -25.61
CA LYS A 93 6.53 13.95 -26.17
C LYS A 93 5.27 13.30 -25.61
N ALA A 94 5.08 13.38 -24.29
CA ALA A 94 3.89 12.87 -23.62
C ALA A 94 2.61 13.55 -24.14
N LYS A 95 2.64 14.89 -24.28
CA LYS A 95 1.51 15.66 -24.82
C LYS A 95 1.21 15.27 -26.28
N LYS A 96 2.24 15.06 -27.11
CA LYS A 96 2.08 14.60 -28.50
C LYS A 96 1.43 13.22 -28.57
N LYS A 97 1.84 12.26 -27.73
CA LYS A 97 1.24 10.93 -27.66
C LYS A 97 -0.21 10.96 -27.15
N MET A 98 -0.50 11.84 -26.19
CA MET A 98 -1.86 11.98 -25.65
C MET A 98 -2.84 12.68 -26.58
N ASN A 99 -2.36 13.66 -27.35
CA ASN A 99 -3.15 14.41 -28.32
C ASN A 99 -3.04 13.81 -29.73
N SER A 100 -2.53 12.58 -29.86
CA SER A 100 -2.46 11.87 -31.13
C SER A 100 -3.88 11.70 -31.71
N PRO A 101 -4.09 11.98 -33.01
CA PRO A 101 -5.36 11.70 -33.69
C PRO A 101 -5.69 10.20 -33.69
N ASN A 102 -4.67 9.34 -33.77
CA ASN A 102 -4.84 7.89 -33.72
C ASN A 102 -5.14 7.44 -32.27
N PRO A 103 -6.32 6.83 -32.00
CA PRO A 103 -6.70 6.36 -30.67
C PRO A 103 -5.85 5.19 -30.17
N GLU A 104 -5.37 4.30 -31.05
CA GLU A 104 -4.50 3.17 -30.70
C GLU A 104 -3.21 3.64 -30.02
N VAL A 105 -2.57 4.66 -30.59
CA VAL A 105 -1.35 5.28 -30.05
C VAL A 105 -1.63 5.87 -28.66
N ARG A 106 -2.81 6.46 -28.48
CA ARG A 106 -3.23 7.07 -27.22
C ARG A 106 -3.48 6.02 -26.14
N ILE A 107 -4.20 4.95 -26.47
CA ILE A 107 -4.52 3.84 -25.57
C ILE A 107 -3.24 3.11 -25.17
N ARG A 108 -2.39 2.73 -26.13
CA ARG A 108 -1.08 2.08 -25.88
C ARG A 108 -0.20 2.91 -24.96
N TYR A 109 -0.15 4.22 -25.15
CA TYR A 109 0.62 5.10 -24.27
C TYR A 109 0.09 5.13 -22.83
N LYS A 110 -1.24 5.14 -22.62
CA LYS A 110 -1.84 5.05 -21.28
C LYS A 110 -1.52 3.71 -20.63
N LEU A 111 -1.64 2.62 -21.41
CA LEU A 111 -1.40 1.25 -20.97
C LEU A 111 0.06 1.07 -20.54
N GLU A 112 1.02 1.52 -21.35
CA GLU A 112 2.45 1.47 -21.01
C GLU A 112 2.75 2.22 -19.69
N LYS A 113 2.13 3.40 -19.50
CA LYS A 113 2.28 4.18 -18.27
C LYS A 113 1.66 3.48 -17.05
N ALA A 114 0.51 2.84 -17.23
CA ALA A 114 -0.17 2.09 -16.18
C ALA A 114 0.63 0.85 -15.77
N LYS A 115 1.11 0.04 -16.73
CA LYS A 115 1.96 -1.13 -16.48
C LYS A 115 3.28 -0.77 -15.77
N ARG A 116 3.91 0.36 -16.15
CA ARG A 116 5.09 0.86 -15.40
C ARG A 116 4.76 1.23 -13.95
N LYS A 117 3.59 1.83 -13.71
CA LYS A 117 3.14 2.18 -12.35
C LYS A 117 2.83 0.92 -11.53
N GLU A 118 2.16 -0.05 -12.14
CA GLU A 118 1.86 -1.35 -11.54
C GLU A 118 3.15 -2.08 -11.11
N ALA A 119 4.12 -2.21 -12.01
CA ALA A 119 5.40 -2.83 -11.69
C ALA A 119 6.12 -2.12 -10.52
N TRP A 120 6.09 -0.79 -10.49
CA TRP A 120 6.63 -0.01 -9.39
C TRP A 120 5.88 -0.25 -8.06
N LEU A 121 4.55 -0.36 -8.10
CA LEU A 121 3.74 -0.67 -6.91
C LEU A 121 4.05 -2.08 -6.38
N ILE A 122 4.19 -3.06 -7.26
CA ILE A 122 4.59 -4.43 -6.91
C ILE A 122 5.97 -4.43 -6.25
N GLU A 123 6.95 -3.73 -6.81
CA GLU A 123 8.30 -3.60 -6.22
C GLU A 123 8.26 -2.93 -4.84
N LYS A 124 7.34 -1.97 -4.63
CA LYS A 124 7.12 -1.35 -3.32
C LYS A 124 6.50 -2.33 -2.35
N LEU A 125 5.50 -3.11 -2.75
CA LEU A 125 4.83 -4.09 -1.91
C LEU A 125 5.75 -5.23 -1.45
N ARG A 126 6.64 -5.70 -2.33
CA ARG A 126 7.66 -6.71 -1.99
C ARG A 126 8.54 -6.31 -0.79
N LYS A 127 8.73 -5.00 -0.53
CA LYS A 127 9.51 -4.50 0.61
C LYS A 127 8.79 -4.63 1.94
N PHE A 128 7.49 -4.87 1.92
CA PHE A 128 6.65 -5.10 3.10
C PHE A 128 6.37 -6.58 3.36
N GLU A 129 6.79 -7.47 2.46
CA GLU A 129 6.74 -8.91 2.69
C GLU A 129 7.83 -9.25 3.72
N VAL A 130 7.38 -9.59 4.93
CA VAL A 130 8.28 -10.10 5.96
C VAL A 130 8.50 -11.58 5.64
N PRO A 131 9.75 -12.07 5.59
CA PRO A 131 10.03 -13.48 5.43
C PRO A 131 9.24 -14.27 6.46
N LYS A 132 8.36 -15.15 6.00
CA LYS A 132 7.64 -16.06 6.90
C LYS A 132 8.68 -17.04 7.43
N ALA A 133 9.02 -16.92 8.71
CA ALA A 133 9.75 -17.98 9.38
C ALA A 133 8.98 -19.30 9.17
N PRO A 134 9.67 -20.43 8.96
CA PRO A 134 9.00 -21.72 8.84
C PRO A 134 8.07 -21.87 10.04
N ALA A 135 6.82 -22.27 9.78
CA ALA A 135 5.86 -22.49 10.85
C ALA A 135 6.47 -23.54 11.77
N GLU A 136 6.91 -23.13 12.96
CA GLU A 136 7.19 -24.07 14.03
C GLU A 136 5.94 -24.92 14.17
N THR A 137 6.11 -26.24 14.09
CA THR A 137 5.04 -27.21 14.34
C THR A 137 4.63 -27.05 15.79
N HIS A 138 3.76 -26.06 16.06
CA HIS A 138 3.09 -25.98 17.32
C HIS A 138 2.23 -27.22 17.40
N ASP A 139 2.46 -28.02 18.45
CA ASP A 139 1.74 -29.24 18.73
C ASP A 139 0.24 -28.98 18.52
N PRO A 140 -0.40 -29.57 17.49
CA PRO A 140 -1.82 -29.40 17.32
C PRO A 140 -2.46 -30.09 18.51
N GLU A 141 -2.77 -29.33 19.57
CA GLU A 141 -3.64 -29.81 20.63
C GLU A 141 -4.89 -30.34 19.93
N ILE A 142 -5.02 -31.67 19.85
CA ILE A 142 -6.14 -32.32 19.16
C ILE A 142 -7.36 -32.03 20.02
N LEU A 143 -8.06 -30.95 19.67
CA LEU A 143 -9.33 -30.60 20.28
C LEU A 143 -10.35 -31.64 19.86
N THR A 144 -11.03 -32.24 20.82
CA THR A 144 -12.16 -33.13 20.50
C THR A 144 -13.30 -32.31 19.90
N GLU A 145 -14.20 -32.97 19.18
CA GLU A 145 -15.31 -32.28 18.53
C GLU A 145 -16.25 -31.62 19.56
N GLU A 146 -16.41 -32.23 20.72
CA GLU A 146 -17.19 -31.71 21.84
C GLU A 146 -16.55 -30.45 22.43
N GLU A 147 -15.23 -30.46 22.63
CA GLU A 147 -14.48 -29.30 23.11
C GLU A 147 -14.57 -28.14 22.10
N ARG A 148 -14.44 -28.44 20.81
CA ARG A 148 -14.56 -27.45 19.74
C ARG A 148 -15.96 -26.84 19.70
N PHE A 149 -17.00 -27.65 19.85
CA PHE A 149 -18.39 -27.19 19.93
C PHE A 149 -18.64 -26.31 21.16
N TYR A 150 -18.13 -26.72 22.32
CA TYR A 150 -18.21 -25.94 23.56
C TYR A 150 -17.52 -24.57 23.42
N LEU A 151 -16.30 -24.55 22.88
CA LEU A 151 -15.53 -23.32 22.67
C LEU A 151 -16.18 -22.40 21.63
N LYS A 152 -16.78 -22.98 20.58
CA LYS A 152 -17.56 -22.22 19.59
C LYS A 152 -18.74 -21.50 20.27
N ARG A 153 -19.56 -22.22 21.04
CA ARG A 153 -20.73 -21.65 21.73
C ARG A 153 -20.34 -20.62 22.80
N THR A 154 -19.31 -20.93 23.58
CA THR A 154 -18.80 -20.04 24.63
C THR A 154 -18.13 -18.81 24.04
N GLY A 155 -17.30 -18.99 23.02
CA GLY A 155 -16.65 -17.92 22.28
C GLY A 155 -17.66 -16.97 21.65
N GLU A 156 -18.76 -17.49 21.08
CA GLU A 156 -19.84 -16.67 20.53
C GLU A 156 -20.59 -15.85 21.59
N LYS A 157 -20.81 -16.37 22.80
CA LYS A 157 -21.51 -15.61 23.85
C LYS A 157 -20.67 -14.49 24.45
N LYS A 158 -19.33 -14.64 24.47
CA LYS A 158 -18.45 -13.66 25.10
C LYS A 158 -18.40 -12.34 24.32
N LYS A 159 -18.19 -11.23 25.04
CA LYS A 159 -18.15 -9.87 24.48
C LYS A 159 -16.74 -9.37 24.17
N ASN A 160 -15.70 -10.17 24.44
CA ASN A 160 -14.31 -9.76 24.19
C ASN A 160 -13.97 -9.92 22.70
N TYR A 161 -13.59 -8.81 22.06
CA TYR A 161 -13.26 -8.79 20.66
C TYR A 161 -12.05 -7.91 20.34
N VAL A 162 -11.34 -8.27 19.28
CA VAL A 162 -10.22 -7.55 18.71
C VAL A 162 -10.62 -7.05 17.31
N PRO A 163 -10.70 -5.73 17.09
CA PRO A 163 -11.03 -5.21 15.78
C PRO A 163 -9.81 -5.23 14.83
N VAL A 164 -10.00 -5.81 13.64
CA VAL A 164 -9.06 -5.76 12.52
C VAL A 164 -9.67 -4.86 11.44
N GLY A 165 -9.02 -3.72 11.20
CA GLY A 165 -9.46 -2.74 10.22
C GLY A 165 -8.76 -2.87 8.87
N ARG A 166 -8.81 -1.79 8.07
CA ARG A 166 -8.13 -1.65 6.77
C ARG A 166 -6.63 -1.98 6.77
N ARG A 167 -5.97 -1.89 7.93
CA ARG A 167 -4.53 -2.18 8.06
C ARG A 167 -4.23 -3.68 8.02
N GLY A 168 -5.25 -4.53 8.14
CA GLY A 168 -5.09 -5.97 8.28
C GLY A 168 -4.38 -6.35 9.57
N VAL A 169 -3.73 -7.52 9.53
CA VAL A 169 -2.97 -8.09 10.65
C VAL A 169 -1.62 -7.36 10.80
N PHE A 170 -1.35 -6.89 12.01
CA PHE A 170 -0.08 -6.27 12.39
C PHE A 170 0.18 -6.55 13.87
N GLY A 171 1.39 -6.28 14.37
CA GLY A 171 1.81 -6.69 15.72
C GLY A 171 0.89 -6.24 16.86
N GLY A 172 0.24 -5.07 16.71
CA GLY A 172 -0.72 -4.58 17.70
C GLY A 172 -2.01 -5.41 17.82
N VAL A 173 -2.41 -6.11 16.75
CA VAL A 173 -3.56 -7.04 16.78
C VAL A 173 -3.22 -8.26 17.64
N VAL A 174 -2.05 -8.86 17.39
CA VAL A 174 -1.54 -10.02 18.11
C VAL A 174 -1.31 -9.71 19.59
N LEU A 175 -0.69 -8.55 19.87
CA LEU A 175 -0.57 -8.02 21.23
C LEU A 175 -1.95 -7.95 21.92
N ASN A 176 -2.97 -7.42 21.24
CA ASN A 176 -4.30 -7.29 21.82
C ASN A 176 -4.96 -8.66 22.08
N MET A 177 -4.72 -9.65 21.22
CA MET A 177 -5.16 -11.03 21.46
C MET A 177 -4.55 -11.61 22.74
N HIS A 178 -3.22 -11.49 22.91
CA HIS A 178 -2.53 -11.96 24.12
C HIS A 178 -3.02 -11.26 25.40
N LEU A 179 -3.38 -9.98 25.32
CA LEU A 179 -3.96 -9.25 26.45
C LEU A 179 -5.33 -9.81 26.85
N HIS A 180 -6.20 -10.14 25.89
CA HIS A 180 -7.47 -10.80 26.19
C HIS A 180 -7.26 -12.21 26.75
N TRP A 181 -6.26 -12.94 26.24
CA TRP A 181 -5.97 -14.31 26.69
C TRP A 181 -5.46 -14.43 28.12
N LYS A 182 -5.01 -13.34 28.73
CA LYS A 182 -4.66 -13.29 30.15
C LYS A 182 -5.85 -13.64 31.06
N LYS A 183 -7.07 -13.25 30.67
CA LYS A 183 -8.28 -13.44 31.48
C LYS A 183 -9.33 -14.34 30.83
N HIS A 184 -9.24 -14.55 29.52
CA HIS A 184 -10.24 -15.28 28.76
C HIS A 184 -9.60 -16.33 27.87
N GLU A 185 -10.16 -17.53 27.84
CA GLU A 185 -9.64 -18.61 27.00
C GLU A 185 -9.84 -18.38 25.49
N THR A 186 -10.92 -17.70 25.13
CA THR A 186 -11.31 -17.44 23.74
C THR A 186 -11.36 -15.95 23.47
N VAL A 187 -11.12 -15.54 22.22
CA VAL A 187 -11.23 -14.15 21.76
C VAL A 187 -11.88 -14.10 20.38
N LYS A 188 -12.75 -13.11 20.15
CA LYS A 188 -13.31 -12.84 18.83
C LYS A 188 -12.42 -11.87 18.07
N VAL A 189 -12.15 -12.12 16.80
CA VAL A 189 -11.46 -11.17 15.93
C VAL A 189 -12.46 -10.72 14.87
N VAL A 190 -12.79 -9.43 14.85
CA VAL A 190 -13.78 -8.86 13.94
C VAL A 190 -13.05 -8.12 12.83
N CYS A 191 -13.12 -8.64 11.61
CA CYS A 191 -12.40 -8.11 10.46
C CYS A 191 -13.33 -7.24 9.60
N ARG A 192 -13.26 -5.90 9.75
CA ARG A 192 -14.08 -4.95 8.97
C ARG A 192 -13.29 -3.68 8.63
N PRO A 193 -13.22 -3.27 7.35
CA PRO A 193 -13.68 -3.96 6.13
C PRO A 193 -12.75 -5.11 5.74
N CYS A 194 -13.28 -6.17 5.17
CA CYS A 194 -12.54 -7.34 4.69
C CYS A 194 -13.09 -7.75 3.33
N LYS A 195 -12.21 -8.13 2.39
CA LYS A 195 -12.63 -8.72 1.12
C LYS A 195 -13.12 -10.16 1.34
N PRO A 196 -14.00 -10.70 0.48
CA PRO A 196 -14.31 -12.13 0.51
C PRO A 196 -13.02 -12.94 0.36
N GLY A 197 -12.86 -14.01 1.14
CA GLY A 197 -11.65 -14.85 1.16
C GLY A 197 -10.51 -14.34 2.06
N GLN A 198 -10.32 -13.02 2.16
CA GLN A 198 -9.23 -12.42 2.95
C GLN A 198 -9.29 -12.76 4.45
N VAL A 199 -10.49 -13.07 4.97
CA VAL A 199 -10.63 -13.47 6.38
C VAL A 199 -9.90 -14.77 6.69
N HIS A 200 -9.78 -15.69 5.72
CA HIS A 200 -9.06 -16.94 5.88
C HIS A 200 -7.55 -16.70 5.93
N GLU A 201 -7.02 -15.81 5.08
CA GLU A 201 -5.62 -15.38 5.14
C GLU A 201 -5.28 -14.73 6.48
N TYR A 202 -6.19 -13.88 6.99
CA TYR A 202 -6.02 -13.30 8.33
C TYR A 202 -6.09 -14.34 9.44
N ALA A 203 -6.97 -15.35 9.32
CA ALA A 203 -7.05 -16.42 10.30
C ALA A 203 -5.75 -17.23 10.36
N GLU A 204 -5.19 -17.60 9.20
CA GLU A 204 -3.93 -18.33 9.09
C GLU A 204 -2.76 -17.51 9.64
N GLU A 205 -2.64 -16.24 9.24
CA GLU A 205 -1.55 -15.38 9.69
C GLU A 205 -1.64 -15.07 11.20
N LEU A 206 -2.85 -14.87 11.73
CA LEU A 206 -3.04 -14.70 13.17
C LEU A 206 -2.75 -15.99 13.94
N ALA A 207 -3.16 -17.16 13.43
CA ALA A 207 -2.82 -18.44 14.05
C ALA A 207 -1.31 -18.62 14.13
N ARG A 208 -0.60 -18.34 13.03
CA ARG A 208 0.87 -18.39 12.96
C ARG A 208 1.54 -17.43 13.94
N LEU A 209 1.10 -16.17 13.98
CA LEU A 209 1.74 -15.13 14.79
C LEU A 209 1.42 -15.23 16.28
N SER A 210 0.18 -15.58 16.62
CA SER A 210 -0.30 -15.63 18.01
C SER A 210 -0.16 -17.01 18.65
N LYS A 211 0.13 -18.04 17.84
CA LYS A 211 0.08 -19.46 18.22
C LYS A 211 -1.29 -19.91 18.74
N GLY A 212 -2.35 -19.15 18.41
CA GLY A 212 -3.73 -19.50 18.78
C GLY A 212 -4.38 -20.46 17.78
N ILE A 213 -5.35 -21.22 18.27
CA ILE A 213 -6.10 -22.20 17.49
C ILE A 213 -7.38 -21.54 16.94
N VAL A 214 -7.60 -21.67 15.63
CA VAL A 214 -8.82 -21.20 14.98
C VAL A 214 -9.95 -22.20 15.25
N ILE A 215 -10.99 -21.77 15.97
CA ILE A 215 -12.14 -22.63 16.30
C ILE A 215 -13.18 -22.58 15.18
N ASP A 216 -13.60 -21.36 14.79
CA ASP A 216 -14.69 -21.13 13.84
C ASP A 216 -14.48 -19.82 13.09
N ILE A 217 -14.82 -19.81 11.80
CA ILE A 217 -14.84 -18.61 10.96
C ILE A 217 -16.29 -18.38 10.53
N LYS A 218 -16.85 -17.27 10.98
CA LYS A 218 -18.23 -16.89 10.68
C LYS A 218 -18.32 -16.05 9.40
N PRO A 219 -19.45 -16.14 8.67
CA PRO A 219 -19.66 -15.35 7.44
C PRO A 219 -19.61 -13.84 7.66
N ASP A 220 -19.87 -13.35 8.88
CA ASP A 220 -19.80 -11.92 9.25
C ASP A 220 -18.38 -11.35 9.38
N ASN A 221 -17.38 -12.05 8.84
CA ASN A 221 -15.95 -11.78 8.98
C ASN A 221 -15.48 -11.79 10.45
N ILE A 222 -16.02 -12.72 11.24
CA ILE A 222 -15.68 -12.90 12.65
C ILE A 222 -14.95 -14.23 12.81
N ILE A 223 -13.77 -14.20 13.40
CA ILE A 223 -12.97 -15.40 13.69
C ILE A 223 -12.97 -15.62 15.19
N ILE A 224 -13.24 -16.84 15.64
CA ILE A 224 -13.14 -17.22 17.05
C ILE A 224 -11.81 -17.95 17.24
N PHE A 225 -10.95 -17.36 18.07
CA PHE A 225 -9.68 -17.95 18.44
C PHE A 225 -9.70 -18.50 19.87
N TYR A 226 -9.03 -19.62 20.06
CA TYR A 226 -8.72 -20.21 21.35
C TYR A 226 -7.21 -20.14 21.60
N ARG A 227 -6.81 -19.87 22.83
CA ARG A 227 -5.40 -19.66 23.20
C ARG A 227 -4.57 -20.95 23.33
N GLY A 228 -5.22 -22.10 23.53
CA GLY A 228 -4.57 -23.37 23.92
C GLY A 228 -4.73 -23.70 25.41
N LYS A 229 -4.72 -24.98 25.76
CA LYS A 229 -4.77 -25.46 27.16
C LYS A 229 -3.51 -25.04 27.91
N ASN A 230 -2.36 -25.08 27.24
CA ASN A 230 -1.05 -24.78 27.80
C ASN A 230 -0.59 -23.33 27.54
N TYR A 231 -1.53 -22.39 27.44
CA TYR A 231 -1.17 -21.01 27.13
C TYR A 231 -0.31 -20.38 28.22
N VAL A 232 0.92 -20.02 27.84
CA VAL A 232 1.83 -19.18 28.63
C VAL A 232 1.96 -17.84 27.95
N GLN A 233 1.78 -16.77 28.72
CA GLN A 233 1.92 -15.41 28.21
C GLN A 233 3.35 -15.21 27.66
N PRO A 234 3.53 -14.91 26.35
CA PRO A 234 4.86 -14.75 25.76
C PRO A 234 5.60 -13.56 26.35
N LYS A 235 6.93 -13.65 26.55
CA LYS A 235 7.73 -12.50 27.01
C LYS A 235 7.66 -11.32 26.02
N VAL A 236 7.60 -11.62 24.72
CA VAL A 236 7.41 -10.66 23.64
C VAL A 236 5.99 -10.80 23.10
N MET A 237 5.08 -9.90 23.48
CA MET A 237 3.66 -9.97 23.09
C MET A 237 3.39 -9.70 21.62
N SER A 238 4.26 -8.95 20.96
CA SER A 238 4.14 -8.58 19.54
C SER A 238 5.30 -9.23 18.80
N PRO A 239 5.08 -10.28 17.99
CA PRO A 239 6.15 -10.96 17.29
C PRO A 239 6.93 -9.99 16.38
N PRO A 240 8.27 -10.13 16.29
CA PRO A 240 9.10 -9.28 15.43
C PRO A 240 8.82 -9.48 13.94
N ASP A 241 8.23 -10.63 13.57
CA ASP A 241 7.83 -10.99 12.21
C ASP A 241 6.64 -10.18 11.66
N THR A 242 6.15 -9.19 12.43
CA THR A 242 4.99 -8.39 12.06
C THR A 242 5.36 -6.98 11.60
N LEU A 243 4.53 -6.43 10.72
CA LEU A 243 4.65 -5.02 10.35
C LEU A 243 4.26 -4.10 11.52
N SER A 244 4.93 -2.95 11.61
CA SER A 244 4.48 -1.86 12.48
C SER A 244 3.14 -1.28 12.00
N LYS A 245 2.37 -0.67 12.89
CA LYS A 245 1.07 -0.04 12.61
C LYS A 245 1.11 0.96 11.43
N ALA A 246 2.18 1.74 11.31
CA ALA A 246 2.35 2.71 10.23
C ALA A 246 2.66 2.02 8.89
N LYS A 247 3.59 1.06 8.89
CA LYS A 247 3.94 0.27 7.70
C LYS A 247 2.76 -0.55 7.17
N ALA A 248 1.94 -1.12 8.06
CA ALA A 248 0.73 -1.85 7.67
C ALA A 248 -0.29 -0.95 6.95
N LEU A 249 -0.47 0.29 7.42
CA LEU A 249 -1.32 1.27 6.73
C LEU A 249 -0.74 1.68 5.36
N GLU A 250 0.58 1.81 5.26
CA GLU A 250 1.26 2.13 4.02
C GLU A 250 1.13 1.00 2.98
N LYS A 251 1.32 -0.26 3.41
CA LYS A 251 1.07 -1.46 2.60
C LYS A 251 -0.36 -1.44 2.02
N TYR A 252 -1.36 -1.22 2.86
CA TYR A 252 -2.76 -1.12 2.42
C TYR A 252 -2.97 -0.04 1.34
N ARG A 253 -2.35 1.14 1.48
CA ARG A 253 -2.45 2.22 0.47
C ARG A 253 -1.86 1.80 -0.87
N TYR A 254 -0.75 1.06 -0.86
CA TYR A 254 -0.13 0.55 -2.07
C TYR A 254 -0.98 -0.54 -2.73
N GLU A 255 -1.53 -1.47 -1.96
CA GLU A 255 -2.47 -2.50 -2.46
C GLU A 255 -3.70 -1.86 -3.12
N GLN A 256 -4.33 -0.89 -2.45
CA GLN A 256 -5.47 -0.16 -3.04
C GLN A 256 -5.09 0.58 -4.32
N SER A 257 -3.90 1.20 -4.37
CA SER A 257 -3.42 1.82 -5.61
C SER A 257 -3.11 0.79 -6.70
N LEU A 258 -2.69 -0.43 -6.34
CA LEU A 258 -2.41 -1.51 -7.28
C LEU A 258 -3.71 -1.99 -7.90
N GLU A 259 -4.73 -2.28 -7.08
CA GLU A 259 -6.07 -2.69 -7.53
C GLU A 259 -6.68 -1.70 -8.51
N HIS A 260 -6.69 -0.40 -8.16
CA HIS A 260 -7.16 0.65 -9.07
C HIS A 260 -6.34 0.72 -10.38
N THR A 261 -5.04 0.43 -10.32
CA THR A 261 -4.19 0.44 -11.52
C THR A 261 -4.46 -0.79 -12.39
N SER A 262 -4.67 -1.97 -11.80
CA SER A 262 -5.07 -3.20 -12.51
C SER A 262 -6.40 -3.01 -13.23
N GLN A 263 -7.44 -2.55 -12.52
CA GLN A 263 -8.76 -2.26 -13.11
C GLN A 263 -8.67 -1.22 -14.24
N PHE A 264 -7.74 -0.27 -14.14
CA PHE A 264 -7.51 0.71 -15.20
C PHE A 264 -6.81 0.09 -16.42
N ILE A 265 -5.86 -0.84 -16.20
CA ILE A 265 -5.22 -1.60 -17.28
C ILE A 265 -6.25 -2.45 -18.02
N GLU A 266 -7.08 -3.21 -17.29
CA GLU A 266 -8.15 -4.04 -17.85
C GLU A 266 -9.10 -3.22 -18.73
N LYS A 267 -9.51 -2.04 -18.27
CA LYS A 267 -10.35 -1.11 -19.07
C LYS A 267 -9.66 -0.66 -20.35
N LEU A 268 -8.36 -0.36 -20.31
CA LEU A 268 -7.60 0.07 -21.49
C LEU A 268 -7.34 -1.07 -22.47
N GLU A 269 -7.14 -2.29 -21.97
CA GLU A 269 -6.98 -3.48 -22.80
C GLU A 269 -8.27 -3.78 -23.57
N LYS A 270 -9.41 -3.69 -22.88
CA LYS A 270 -10.73 -3.80 -23.52
C LYS A 270 -10.98 -2.70 -24.56
N GLU A 271 -10.68 -1.43 -24.23
CA GLU A 271 -10.81 -0.30 -25.18
C GLU A 271 -9.95 -0.54 -26.44
N LEU A 272 -8.76 -1.13 -26.28
CA LEU A 272 -7.87 -1.46 -27.39
C LEU A 272 -8.44 -2.58 -28.28
N GLU A 273 -8.98 -3.63 -27.66
CA GLU A 273 -9.62 -4.76 -28.34
C GLU A 273 -10.85 -4.30 -29.14
N GLU A 274 -11.75 -3.54 -28.50
CA GLU A 274 -12.94 -2.97 -29.16
C GLU A 274 -12.56 -2.08 -30.37
N TYR A 275 -11.47 -1.32 -30.27
CA TYR A 275 -10.95 -0.52 -31.38
C TYR A 275 -10.45 -1.39 -32.53
N HIS A 276 -9.72 -2.46 -32.24
CA HIS A 276 -9.23 -3.40 -33.26
C HIS A 276 -10.39 -4.10 -33.97
N GLU A 277 -11.39 -4.57 -33.23
CA GLU A 277 -12.60 -5.15 -33.82
C GLU A 277 -13.33 -4.17 -34.73
N HIS A 278 -13.44 -2.90 -34.32
CA HIS A 278 -14.05 -1.86 -35.13
C HIS A 278 -13.29 -1.66 -36.46
N LEU A 279 -11.96 -1.64 -36.42
CA LEU A 279 -11.14 -1.55 -37.63
C LEU A 279 -11.35 -2.76 -38.55
N ASP A 280 -11.43 -3.96 -37.99
CA ASP A 280 -11.66 -5.19 -38.76
C ASP A 280 -13.06 -5.22 -39.39
N ARG A 281 -14.09 -4.80 -38.64
CA ARG A 281 -15.46 -4.63 -39.17
C ARG A 281 -15.48 -3.62 -40.32
N TYR A 282 -14.83 -2.47 -40.14
CA TYR A 282 -14.74 -1.43 -41.16
C TYR A 282 -14.02 -1.91 -42.42
N ARG A 283 -12.90 -2.64 -42.27
CA ARG A 283 -12.16 -3.23 -43.38
C ARG A 283 -13.02 -4.23 -44.17
N LYS A 284 -13.68 -5.17 -43.47
CA LYS A 284 -14.58 -6.16 -44.09
C LYS A 284 -15.74 -5.51 -44.85
N SER A 285 -16.35 -4.47 -44.29
CA SER A 285 -17.43 -3.73 -44.97
C SER A 285 -16.94 -3.03 -46.23
N LYS A 286 -15.73 -2.46 -46.21
CA LYS A 286 -15.13 -1.82 -47.38
C LYS A 286 -14.83 -2.84 -48.48
N GLU A 287 -14.26 -3.99 -48.12
CA GLU A 287 -13.97 -5.08 -49.08
C GLU A 287 -15.26 -5.61 -49.74
N LYS A 288 -16.34 -5.78 -48.97
CA LYS A 288 -17.65 -6.18 -49.50
C LYS A 288 -18.23 -5.17 -50.49
N LEU A 289 -18.14 -3.87 -50.19
CA LEU A 289 -18.61 -2.81 -51.08
C LEU A 289 -17.85 -2.81 -52.41
N CYS A 290 -16.53 -2.97 -52.36
CA CYS A 290 -15.70 -3.05 -53.57
C CYS A 290 -15.98 -4.31 -54.41
N ALA A 291 -16.31 -5.44 -53.76
CA ALA A 291 -16.64 -6.69 -54.45
C ALA A 291 -18.05 -6.70 -55.08
N SER A 292 -18.97 -5.85 -54.61
CA SER A 292 -20.32 -5.70 -55.19
C SER A 292 -20.41 -4.68 -56.33
N SER A 293 -19.35 -3.89 -56.55
CA SER A 293 -19.30 -2.82 -57.55
C SER A 293 -18.49 -3.17 -58.81
N GLY A 294 -17.97 -4.40 -58.91
CA GLY A 294 -17.27 -4.95 -60.07
C GLY A 294 -17.96 -6.20 -60.55
#